data_AF-A0A8C2V9Q4-F1
#
_entry.id   AF-A0A8C2V9Q4-F1
#
_cell.length_a   1.000
_cell.length_b   1.000
_cell.length_c   1.000
_cell.angle_alpha   90.00
_cell.angle_beta   90.00
_cell.angle_gamma   90.00
#
_symmetry.space_group_name_H-M   'P 1'
#
loop_
_entity.id
_entity.type
_entity.pdbx_description
1 polymer ?
#
loop_
_entity_poly.entity_id
_entity_poly.type
_entity_poly.pdbx_seq_one_letter_code
_entity_poly.pdbx_strand_id
1 'polypeptide(L)'
;MAESGKTEKVKWTTTVIISSSLKNYEIAAALENQSHKVRYSDSVENGSIIFSVSGVAFLLMDAHECIMSAEEVFLTKIEKFLNIHQNSFLVLFAALHGHEEWKLIFRIQQRFLGSKLRILPVHNTANAIHLMCTIAKTSSKPCMDSICYRMITTKAYIIEQSPVWKTLQKIKLNSDLINSN
;
A
#
# COMPACT_ATOMS: atom_id res chain seq x y z
N MET A 1 8.07 28.29 -29.56
CA MET A 1 7.25 27.13 -29.99
C MET A 1 7.26 26.15 -28.83
N ALA A 2 6.16 26.07 -28.07
CA ALA A 2 6.06 25.17 -26.93
C ALA A 2 5.42 23.86 -27.41
N GLU A 3 6.22 22.81 -27.52
CA GLU A 3 5.72 21.46 -27.74
C GLU A 3 4.92 21.04 -26.51
N SER A 4 3.60 21.03 -26.64
CA SER A 4 2.69 20.41 -25.68
C SER A 4 2.87 18.89 -25.77
N GLY A 5 3.88 18.37 -25.08
CA GLY A 5 4.04 16.94 -24.84
C GLY A 5 2.87 16.46 -23.98
N LYS A 6 1.80 15.99 -24.62
CA LYS A 6 0.78 15.15 -23.98
C LYS A 6 1.50 13.89 -23.50
N THR A 7 1.98 13.89 -22.26
CA THR A 7 2.45 12.69 -21.60
C THR A 7 1.23 11.80 -21.41
N GLU A 8 1.04 10.84 -22.32
CA GLU A 8 0.14 9.72 -22.07
C GLU A 8 0.48 9.17 -20.69
N LYS A 9 -0.49 9.22 -19.76
CA LYS A 9 -0.30 8.65 -18.42
C LYS A 9 -0.05 7.16 -18.62
N VAL A 10 1.22 6.76 -18.57
CA VAL A 10 1.63 5.36 -18.68
C VAL A 10 0.79 4.56 -17.69
N LYS A 11 -0.07 3.69 -18.23
CA LYS A 11 -0.98 2.87 -17.43
C LYS A 11 -0.13 1.87 -16.64
N TRP A 12 -0.10 2.04 -15.32
CA TRP A 12 0.67 1.16 -14.44
C TRP A 12 0.13 -0.26 -14.57
N THR A 13 1.00 -1.19 -14.93
CA THR A 13 0.65 -2.58 -15.20
C THR A 13 1.52 -3.49 -14.35
N THR A 14 0.91 -4.52 -13.74
CA THR A 14 1.61 -5.44 -12.84
C THR A 14 1.00 -6.84 -12.94
N THR A 15 1.74 -7.83 -12.44
CA THR A 15 1.22 -9.19 -12.29
C THR A 15 0.64 -9.35 -10.88
N VAL A 16 -0.58 -9.87 -10.81
CA VAL A 16 -1.30 -10.14 -9.57
C VAL A 16 -1.56 -11.63 -9.47
N ILE A 17 -1.15 -12.25 -8.37
CA ILE A 17 -1.43 -13.64 -8.04
C ILE A 17 -2.64 -13.66 -7.11
N ILE A 18 -3.70 -14.35 -7.52
CA ILE A 18 -4.97 -14.43 -6.81
C ILE A 18 -5.15 -15.88 -6.35
N SER A 19 -5.60 -16.09 -5.12
CA SER A 19 -6.03 -17.40 -4.65
C SER A 19 -7.14 -17.95 -5.55
N SER A 20 -7.05 -19.22 -5.96
CA SER A 20 -8.09 -19.83 -6.79
C SER A 20 -9.47 -19.81 -6.14
N SER A 21 -9.56 -19.69 -4.81
CA SER A 21 -10.83 -19.53 -4.09
C SER A 21 -11.61 -18.28 -4.51
N LEU A 22 -10.94 -17.30 -5.12
CA LEU A 22 -11.53 -16.03 -5.57
C LEU A 22 -11.84 -16.00 -7.08
N LYS A 23 -11.81 -17.13 -7.78
CA LYS A 23 -12.11 -17.18 -9.23
C LYS A 23 -13.47 -16.59 -9.61
N ASN A 24 -14.47 -16.74 -8.74
CA ASN A 24 -15.83 -16.27 -8.97
C ASN A 24 -16.09 -14.84 -8.46
N TYR A 25 -15.09 -14.17 -7.87
CA TYR A 25 -15.24 -12.80 -7.40
C TYR A 25 -14.99 -11.80 -8.52
N GLU A 26 -15.78 -10.72 -8.54
CA GLU A 26 -15.66 -9.60 -9.51
C GLU A 26 -14.28 -8.92 -9.50
N ILE A 27 -13.48 -9.16 -8.45
CA ILE A 27 -12.16 -8.57 -8.26
C ILE A 27 -11.19 -8.95 -9.38
N ALA A 28 -11.21 -10.20 -9.82
CA ALA A 28 -10.31 -10.64 -10.90
C ALA A 28 -10.64 -9.94 -12.22
N ALA A 29 -11.91 -9.92 -12.61
CA ALA A 29 -12.37 -9.26 -13.83
C ALA A 29 -12.05 -7.75 -13.81
N ALA A 30 -12.27 -7.10 -12.66
CA ALA A 30 -11.99 -5.68 -12.54
C ALA A 30 -10.48 -5.34 -12.54
N LEU A 31 -9.62 -6.24 -12.04
CA LEU A 31 -8.15 -6.10 -12.18
C LEU A 31 -7.69 -6.30 -13.63
N GLU A 32 -8.27 -7.26 -14.35
CA GLU A 32 -8.01 -7.48 -15.78
C GLU A 32 -8.43 -6.28 -16.64
N ASN A 33 -9.60 -5.68 -16.34
CA ASN A 33 -10.07 -4.44 -16.97
C ASN A 33 -9.11 -3.25 -16.76
N GLN A 34 -8.36 -3.25 -15.65
CA GLN A 34 -7.29 -2.28 -15.39
C GLN A 34 -5.97 -2.63 -16.10
N SER A 35 -5.98 -3.61 -17.00
CA SER A 35 -4.82 -4.12 -17.76
C SER A 35 -3.77 -4.81 -16.89
N HIS A 36 -4.12 -5.27 -15.68
CA HIS A 36 -3.23 -6.08 -14.87
C HIS A 36 -3.24 -7.55 -15.33
N LYS A 37 -2.10 -8.22 -15.20
CA LYS A 37 -1.97 -9.64 -15.52
C LYS A 37 -2.36 -10.48 -14.32
N VAL A 38 -3.55 -11.08 -14.36
CA VAL A 38 -4.03 -11.96 -13.28
C VAL A 38 -3.51 -13.39 -13.48
N ARG A 39 -3.08 -14.01 -12.38
CA ARG A 39 -2.69 -15.43 -12.30
C ARG A 39 -3.36 -16.05 -11.10
N TYR A 40 -3.89 -17.26 -11.24
CA TYR A 40 -4.46 -18.00 -10.12
C TYR A 40 -3.44 -18.97 -9.51
N SER A 41 -3.54 -19.20 -8.20
CA SER A 41 -2.70 -20.16 -7.48
C SER A 41 -3.47 -20.83 -6.35
N ASP A 42 -3.28 -22.13 -6.19
CA ASP A 42 -3.80 -22.92 -5.06
C ASP A 42 -2.82 -22.98 -3.88
N SER A 43 -1.57 -22.53 -4.07
CA SER A 43 -0.53 -22.56 -3.03
C SER A 43 -0.56 -21.35 -2.09
N VAL A 44 -1.42 -20.36 -2.35
CA VAL A 44 -1.56 -19.16 -1.53
C VAL A 44 -2.79 -19.29 -0.64
N GLU A 45 -2.75 -18.65 0.53
CA GLU A 45 -3.83 -18.72 1.52
C GLU A 45 -5.18 -18.28 0.91
N ASN A 46 -6.27 -18.93 1.32
CA ASN A 46 -7.59 -18.70 0.72
C ASN A 46 -8.03 -17.24 0.87
N GLY A 47 -8.49 -16.62 -0.22
CA GLY A 47 -8.85 -15.20 -0.22
C GLY A 47 -7.66 -14.24 -0.34
N SER A 48 -6.45 -14.74 -0.62
CA SER A 48 -5.26 -13.89 -0.79
C SER A 48 -5.13 -13.33 -2.20
N ILE A 49 -4.60 -12.12 -2.29
CA ILE A 49 -4.24 -11.41 -3.51
C ILE A 49 -2.85 -10.81 -3.32
N ILE A 50 -1.90 -11.15 -4.18
CA ILE A 50 -0.49 -10.76 -4.06
C ILE A 50 -0.07 -9.99 -5.31
N PHE A 51 0.43 -8.79 -5.11
CA PHE A 51 1.03 -7.98 -6.17
C PHE A 51 2.54 -8.28 -6.22
N SER A 52 2.95 -9.18 -7.10
CA SER A 52 4.31 -9.77 -7.06
C SER A 52 5.43 -8.74 -7.17
N VAL A 53 5.25 -7.70 -7.99
CA VAL A 53 6.28 -6.67 -8.22
C VAL A 53 6.39 -5.67 -7.08
N SER A 54 5.28 -5.39 -6.37
CA SER A 54 5.30 -4.49 -5.22
C SER A 54 5.58 -5.21 -3.89
N GLY A 55 5.54 -6.54 -3.88
CA GLY A 55 5.72 -7.34 -2.67
C GLY A 55 4.61 -7.13 -1.63
N VAL A 56 3.46 -6.59 -2.04
CA VAL A 56 2.31 -6.35 -1.17
C VAL A 56 1.33 -7.50 -1.32
N ALA A 57 0.83 -8.00 -0.18
CA ALA A 57 -0.20 -9.01 -0.12
C ALA A 57 -1.45 -8.48 0.59
N PHE A 58 -2.61 -8.91 0.11
CA PHE A 58 -3.92 -8.62 0.65
C PHE A 58 -4.64 -9.91 1.00
N LEU A 59 -5.31 -9.96 2.15
CA LEU A 59 -6.23 -11.03 2.53
C LEU A 59 -7.64 -10.45 2.54
N LEU A 60 -8.55 -11.01 1.73
CA LEU A 60 -9.95 -10.59 1.70
C LEU A 60 -10.75 -11.38 2.73
N MET A 61 -11.53 -10.65 3.52
CA MET A 61 -12.47 -11.24 4.48
C MET A 61 -13.75 -10.42 4.52
N ASP A 62 -14.88 -11.10 4.71
CA ASP A 62 -16.17 -10.45 4.94
C ASP A 62 -16.41 -10.30 6.45
N ALA A 63 -16.73 -9.07 6.89
CA ALA A 63 -16.93 -8.77 8.30
C ALA A 63 -18.10 -9.55 8.89
N HIS A 64 -19.19 -9.72 8.14
CA HIS A 64 -20.36 -10.46 8.61
C HIS A 64 -20.04 -11.95 8.76
N GLU A 65 -19.31 -12.54 7.82
CA GLU A 65 -18.79 -13.91 7.95
C GLU A 65 -17.85 -14.06 9.15
N CYS A 66 -16.99 -13.08 9.42
CA CYS A 66 -16.12 -13.08 10.60
C CYS A 66 -16.90 -13.01 11.91
N ILE A 67 -17.99 -12.23 11.97
CA ILE A 67 -18.83 -12.09 13.17
C ILE A 67 -19.62 -13.39 13.41
N MET A 68 -20.06 -14.08 12.34
CA MET A 68 -20.84 -15.32 12.42
C MET A 68 -19.99 -16.58 12.62
N SER A 69 -18.70 -16.54 12.29
CA SER A 69 -17.79 -17.66 12.43
C SER A 69 -17.14 -17.72 13.82
N ALA A 70 -16.62 -18.90 14.18
CA ALA A 70 -15.81 -19.04 15.38
C ALA A 70 -14.54 -18.18 15.26
N GLU A 71 -14.23 -17.44 16.32
CA GLU A 71 -13.16 -16.46 16.34
C GLU A 71 -11.79 -17.06 15.98
N GLU A 72 -11.54 -18.28 16.44
CA GLU A 72 -10.30 -19.02 16.19
C GLU A 72 -10.06 -19.29 14.71
N VAL A 73 -11.12 -19.47 13.91
CA VAL A 73 -11.02 -19.83 12.49
C VAL A 73 -10.40 -18.69 11.69
N PHE A 74 -10.95 -17.48 11.82
CA PHE A 74 -10.43 -16.34 11.07
C PHE A 74 -9.11 -15.83 11.64
N LEU A 75 -8.92 -15.88 12.97
CA LEU A 75 -7.65 -15.47 13.57
C LEU A 75 -6.49 -16.35 13.11
N THR A 76 -6.68 -17.68 13.08
CA THR A 76 -5.68 -18.62 12.58
C THR A 76 -5.34 -18.34 11.12
N LYS A 77 -6.35 -18.00 10.31
CA LYS A 77 -6.17 -17.64 8.90
C LYS A 77 -5.33 -16.37 8.74
N ILE A 78 -5.63 -15.33 9.52
CA ILE A 78 -4.86 -14.08 9.53
C ILE A 78 -3.41 -14.34 9.96
N GLU A 79 -3.20 -15.15 10.99
CA GLU A 79 -1.85 -15.48 11.49
C GLU A 79 -1.01 -16.21 10.46
N LYS A 80 -1.57 -17.23 9.79
CA LYS A 80 -0.89 -17.95 8.69
C LYS A 80 -0.49 -16.99 7.57
N PHE A 81 -1.39 -16.10 7.17
CA PHE A 81 -1.13 -15.10 6.14
C PHE A 81 0.00 -14.14 6.54
N LEU A 82 0.02 -13.67 7.79
CA LEU A 82 1.04 -12.77 8.32
C LEU A 82 2.43 -13.42 8.40
N ASN A 83 2.50 -14.72 8.67
CA ASN A 83 3.77 -15.44 8.75
C ASN A 83 4.45 -15.60 7.38
N ILE A 84 3.66 -15.61 6.29
CA ILE A 84 4.17 -15.75 4.92
C ILE A 84 4.56 -14.38 4.33
N HIS A 85 3.78 -13.34 4.62
CA HIS A 85 3.89 -12.05 3.93
C HIS A 85 4.36 -10.92 4.86
N GLN A 86 5.37 -10.16 4.43
CA GLN A 86 5.93 -9.06 5.24
C GLN A 86 5.15 -7.75 5.14
N ASN A 87 4.56 -7.45 3.97
CA ASN A 87 3.77 -6.24 3.73
C ASN A 87 2.33 -6.64 3.45
N SER A 88 1.56 -6.75 4.53
CA SER A 88 0.31 -7.50 4.57
C SER A 88 -0.84 -6.61 5.01
N PHE A 89 -1.92 -6.67 4.24
CA PHE A 89 -3.12 -5.91 4.50
C PHE A 89 -4.34 -6.84 4.57
N LEU A 90 -5.12 -6.73 5.63
CA LEU A 90 -6.43 -7.36 5.74
C LEU A 90 -7.47 -6.41 5.16
N VAL A 91 -8.10 -6.81 4.06
CA VAL A 91 -9.21 -6.08 3.45
C VAL A 91 -10.50 -6.64 4.02
N LEU A 92 -11.17 -5.84 4.85
CA LEU A 92 -12.38 -6.24 5.54
C LEU A 92 -13.59 -5.61 4.86
N PHE A 93 -14.39 -6.43 4.18
CA PHE A 93 -15.62 -6.00 3.54
C PHE A 93 -16.75 -5.85 4.55
N ALA A 94 -17.44 -4.71 4.53
CA ALA A 94 -18.69 -4.53 5.26
C ALA A 94 -19.59 -3.52 4.54
N ALA A 95 -20.86 -3.86 4.34
CA ALA A 95 -21.84 -2.97 3.72
C ALA A 95 -22.01 -1.66 4.49
N LEU A 96 -22.03 -1.74 5.84
CA LEU A 96 -21.96 -0.60 6.75
C LEU A 96 -20.92 -0.88 7.83
N HIS A 97 -20.13 0.15 8.20
CA HIS A 97 -19.23 0.07 9.35
C HIS A 97 -19.99 0.48 10.61
N GLY A 98 -20.87 -0.41 11.06
CA GLY A 98 -21.62 -0.27 12.30
C GLY A 98 -20.78 -0.61 13.52
N HIS A 99 -21.44 -0.60 14.68
CA HIS A 99 -20.79 -0.85 15.96
C HIS A 99 -20.13 -2.24 16.02
N GLU A 100 -20.78 -3.28 15.49
CA GLU A 100 -20.26 -4.64 15.53
C GLU A 100 -19.04 -4.82 14.63
N GLU A 101 -19.03 -4.19 13.44
CA GLU A 101 -17.87 -4.20 12.55
C GLU A 101 -16.68 -3.46 13.16
N TRP A 102 -16.92 -2.31 13.80
CA TRP A 102 -15.86 -1.59 14.52
C TRP A 102 -15.33 -2.38 15.70
N LYS A 103 -16.20 -3.09 16.42
CA LYS A 103 -15.82 -3.97 17.52
C LYS A 103 -14.98 -5.15 17.03
N LEU A 104 -15.31 -5.73 15.88
CA LEU A 104 -14.49 -6.75 15.21
C LEU A 104 -13.12 -6.19 14.84
N ILE A 105 -13.06 -5.04 14.15
CA ILE A 105 -11.80 -4.39 13.78
C ILE A 105 -10.95 -4.13 15.03
N PHE A 106 -11.55 -3.59 16.09
CA PHE A 106 -10.86 -3.32 17.35
C PHE A 106 -10.32 -4.62 17.97
N ARG A 107 -11.10 -5.70 18.01
CA ARG A 107 -10.65 -7.01 18.52
C ARG A 107 -9.46 -7.55 17.72
N ILE A 108 -9.53 -7.51 16.39
CA ILE A 108 -8.43 -7.93 15.51
C ILE A 108 -7.19 -7.07 15.79
N GLN A 109 -7.34 -5.75 15.87
CA GLN A 109 -6.23 -4.84 16.17
C GLN A 109 -5.59 -5.12 17.53
N GLN A 110 -6.39 -5.39 18.58
CA GLN A 110 -5.88 -5.75 19.90
C GLN A 110 -5.12 -7.09 19.87
N ARG A 111 -5.66 -8.09 19.17
CA ARG A 111 -5.03 -9.41 19.05
C ARG A 111 -3.70 -9.35 18.31
N PHE A 112 -3.63 -8.54 17.26
CA PHE A 112 -2.47 -8.40 16.39
C PHE A 112 -1.68 -7.12 16.68
N LEU A 113 -1.81 -6.57 17.89
CA LEU A 113 -1.12 -5.36 18.29
C LEU A 113 0.40 -5.59 18.30
N GLY A 114 1.15 -4.71 17.65
CA GLY A 114 2.60 -4.87 17.46
C GLY A 114 3.01 -5.83 16.34
N SER A 115 2.05 -6.50 15.69
CA SER A 115 2.31 -7.25 14.46
C SER A 115 2.34 -6.33 13.23
N LYS A 116 2.69 -6.90 12.06
CA LYS A 116 2.74 -6.18 10.79
C LYS A 116 1.38 -6.01 10.10
N LEU A 117 0.29 -6.40 10.75
CA LEU A 117 -1.06 -6.37 10.18
C LEU A 117 -1.57 -4.94 10.01
N ARG A 118 -2.04 -4.61 8.80
CA ARG A 118 -2.73 -3.36 8.51
C ARG A 118 -4.15 -3.67 8.04
N ILE A 119 -5.16 -3.04 8.63
CA ILE A 119 -6.56 -3.30 8.29
C ILE A 119 -7.05 -2.21 7.34
N LEU A 120 -7.69 -2.63 6.25
CA LEU A 120 -8.36 -1.78 5.27
C LEU A 120 -9.86 -2.07 5.33
N PRO A 121 -10.64 -1.24 6.03
CA PRO A 121 -12.09 -1.34 6.00
C PRO A 121 -12.60 -0.88 4.64
N VAL A 122 -13.45 -1.69 4.00
CA VAL A 122 -13.94 -1.42 2.65
C VAL A 122 -15.44 -1.71 2.52
N HIS A 123 -16.15 -0.83 1.81
CA HIS A 123 -17.59 -0.95 1.57
C HIS A 123 -17.98 -1.70 0.30
N ASN A 124 -17.15 -1.63 -0.74
CA ASN A 124 -17.48 -2.21 -2.04
C ASN A 124 -16.22 -2.66 -2.81
N THR A 125 -16.42 -3.51 -3.80
CA THR A 125 -15.36 -4.06 -4.63
C THR A 125 -14.54 -3.00 -5.36
N ALA A 126 -15.18 -1.94 -5.87
CA ALA A 126 -14.49 -0.87 -6.59
C ALA A 126 -13.49 -0.12 -5.68
N ASN A 127 -13.90 0.19 -4.46
CA ASN A 127 -13.07 0.81 -3.42
C ASN A 127 -11.94 -0.13 -3.01
N ALA A 128 -12.22 -1.43 -2.87
CA ALA A 128 -11.20 -2.44 -2.54
C ALA A 128 -10.09 -2.41 -3.60
N ILE A 129 -10.46 -2.49 -4.87
CA ILE A 129 -9.52 -2.52 -5.99
C ILE A 129 -8.76 -1.21 -6.08
N HIS A 130 -9.44 -0.07 -5.97
CA HIS A 130 -8.79 1.23 -5.98
C HIS A 130 -7.73 1.35 -4.87
N LEU A 131 -8.06 0.95 -3.64
CA LEU A 131 -7.13 0.96 -2.51
C LEU A 131 -5.98 -0.03 -2.70
N MET A 132 -6.27 -1.28 -3.08
CA MET A 132 -5.26 -2.30 -3.33
C MET A 132 -4.27 -1.86 -4.42
N CYS A 133 -4.77 -1.40 -5.56
CA CYS A 133 -3.94 -0.90 -6.67
C CYS A 133 -3.15 0.34 -6.26
N THR A 134 -3.74 1.27 -5.50
CA THR A 134 -3.04 2.46 -5.03
C THR A 134 -1.88 2.08 -4.10
N ILE A 135 -2.13 1.24 -3.09
CA ILE A 135 -1.10 0.77 -2.15
C ILE A 135 -0.01 -0.02 -2.88
N ALA A 136 -0.40 -0.92 -3.78
CA ALA A 136 0.56 -1.70 -4.56
C ALA A 136 1.41 -0.82 -5.48
N LYS A 137 0.81 0.19 -6.12
CA LYS A 137 1.53 1.14 -6.97
C LYS A 137 2.47 2.02 -6.16
N THR A 138 2.01 2.61 -5.06
CA THR A 138 2.85 3.46 -4.21
C THR A 138 3.96 2.67 -3.55
N SER A 139 3.74 1.40 -3.20
CA SER A 139 4.77 0.52 -2.62
C SER A 139 5.72 -0.08 -3.67
N SER A 140 5.46 0.12 -4.97
CA SER A 140 6.34 -0.39 -6.02
C SER A 140 7.66 0.40 -6.06
N LYS A 141 8.77 -0.32 -6.27
CA LYS A 141 10.11 0.27 -6.28
C LYS A 141 10.25 1.50 -7.20
N PRO A 142 9.80 1.47 -8.48
CA PRO A 142 9.92 2.64 -9.35
C PRO A 142 9.13 3.86 -8.85
N CYS A 143 7.95 3.65 -8.25
CA CYS A 143 7.15 4.74 -7.71
C CYS A 143 7.78 5.31 -6.43
N MET A 144 8.24 4.43 -5.54
CA MET A 144 8.94 4.83 -4.31
C MET A 144 10.21 5.63 -4.64
N ASP A 145 11.04 5.14 -5.56
CA ASP A 145 12.28 5.81 -5.96
C ASP A 145 11.97 7.21 -6.54
N SER A 146 10.93 7.34 -7.36
CA SER A 146 10.49 8.63 -7.90
C SER A 146 10.00 9.58 -6.79
N ILE A 147 9.20 9.10 -5.83
CA ILE A 147 8.72 9.90 -4.70
C ILE A 147 9.90 10.33 -3.82
N CYS A 148 10.78 9.39 -3.45
CA CYS A 148 11.97 9.67 -2.64
C CYS A 148 12.88 10.68 -3.33
N TYR A 149 13.16 10.52 -4.63
CA TYR A 149 13.94 11.47 -5.41
C TYR A 149 13.34 12.87 -5.35
N ARG A 150 12.03 12.99 -5.60
CA ARG A 150 11.34 14.29 -5.54
C ARG A 150 11.42 14.90 -4.13
N MET A 151 11.19 14.12 -3.09
CA MET A 151 11.28 14.60 -1.70
C MET A 151 12.70 15.06 -1.34
N ILE A 152 13.73 14.32 -1.74
CA ILE A 152 15.14 14.67 -1.50
C ILE A 152 15.48 15.97 -2.23
N THR A 153 15.13 16.09 -3.51
CA THR A 153 15.37 17.29 -4.30
C THR A 153 14.64 18.50 -3.73
N THR A 154 13.37 18.35 -3.32
CA THR A 154 12.63 19.43 -2.66
C THR A 154 13.25 19.81 -1.32
N LYS A 155 13.68 18.83 -0.51
CA LYS A 155 14.38 19.09 0.75
C LYS A 155 15.68 19.87 0.51
N ALA A 156 16.49 19.46 -0.47
CA ALA A 156 17.72 20.15 -0.83
C ALA A 156 17.43 21.61 -1.26
N TYR A 157 16.44 21.80 -2.13
CA TYR A 157 16.02 23.13 -2.56
C TYR A 157 15.56 24.02 -1.40
N ILE A 158 14.74 23.50 -0.47
CA ILE A 158 14.31 24.23 0.72
C ILE A 158 15.50 24.63 1.59
N ILE A 159 16.47 23.73 1.78
CA ILE A 159 17.68 24.01 2.56
C ILE A 159 18.52 25.08 1.87
N GLU A 160 18.78 24.96 0.57
CA GLU A 160 19.57 25.93 -0.20
C GLU A 160 18.94 27.33 -0.23
N GLN A 161 17.61 27.40 -0.31
CA GLN A 161 16.90 28.67 -0.29
C GLN A 161 16.69 29.25 1.11
N SER A 162 16.95 28.46 2.16
CA SER A 162 16.76 28.86 3.55
C SER A 162 17.61 30.09 3.91
N PRO A 163 17.02 31.14 4.51
CA PRO A 163 17.76 32.29 5.01
C PRO A 163 18.84 31.89 6.02
N VAL A 164 18.57 30.89 6.87
CA VAL A 164 19.52 30.37 7.86
C VAL A 164 20.74 29.77 7.16
N TRP A 165 20.52 28.98 6.11
CA TRP A 165 21.61 28.37 5.34
C TRP A 165 22.47 29.42 4.64
N LYS A 166 21.84 30.45 4.05
CA LYS A 166 22.55 31.60 3.44
C LYS A 166 23.38 32.38 4.45
N THR A 167 22.88 32.58 5.68
CA THR A 167 23.63 33.23 6.76
C THR A 167 24.81 32.38 7.22
N LEU A 168 24.63 31.08 7.41
CA LEU A 168 25.71 30.15 7.77
C LEU A 168 26.81 30.11 6.70
N GLN A 169 26.45 30.10 5.41
CA GLN A 169 27.41 30.18 4.31
C GLN A 169 28.25 31.46 4.37
N LYS A 170 27.63 32.62 4.63
CA LYS A 170 28.37 33.89 4.79
C LYS A 170 29.34 33.87 5.97
N ILE A 171 28.93 33.30 7.10
CA ILE A 171 29.81 33.17 8.28
C ILE A 171 31.02 32.30 7.95
N LYS A 172 30.81 31.16 7.27
CA LYS A 172 31.90 30.26 6.85
C LYS A 172 32.86 30.93 5.85
N LEU A 173 32.34 31.63 4.85
CA LEU A 173 33.17 32.36 3.88
C LEU A 173 33.98 33.48 4.55
N ASN A 174 33.42 34.16 5.56
CA ASN A 174 34.14 35.17 6.32
C ASN A 174 35.24 34.57 7.22
N SER A 175 35.07 33.36 7.76
CA SER A 175 36.14 32.70 8.54
C SER A 175 37.32 32.27 7.68
N ASP A 176 37.09 31.88 6.44
CA ASP A 176 38.16 31.45 5.51
C ASP A 176 39.02 32.65 5.05
N LEU A 177 38.42 33.84 4.91
CA LEU A 177 39.13 35.09 4.62
C LEU A 177 40.03 35.58 5.77
N ILE A 178 39.69 35.23 7.02
CA ILE A 178 40.46 35.64 8.20
C ILE A 178 41.68 34.72 8.44
N ASN A 179 41.62 33.46 7.99
CA ASN A 179 42.71 32.47 8.13
C ASN A 179 43.74 32.48 6.98
N SER A 180 43.64 33.43 6.03
CA SER A 180 44.50 33.52 4.84
C SER A 180 45.60 34.60 4.94
N ASN A 181 45.80 35.22 6.11
CA ASN A 181 46.89 36.15 6.43
C ASN A 181 47.85 35.50 7.44
#